data_AF-X1BHC0-F1
#
_entry.id   AF-X1BHC0-F1
#
_cell.length_a   1.000
_cell.length_b   1.000
_cell.length_c   1.000
_cell.angle_alpha   90.00
_cell.angle_beta   90.00
_cell.angle_gamma   90.00
#
_symmetry.space_group_name_H-M   'P 1'
#
loop_
_entity.id
_entity.type
_entity.pdbx_description
1 polymer ?
#
loop_
_entity_poly.entity_id
_entity_poly.type
_entity_poly.pdbx_seq_one_letter_code
_entity_poly.pdbx_strand_id
1 'polypeptide(L)'
;MNPKACPRGTKKVGTTCVAGKGGIKGMRVTLASVGNPDFRQDPDFPLYGSEANKIVKVKSFKEASNVCRKFISRNELGSGNWDGGDILDDKGKKIARVSYNGRVWTLDDRPIEV
;
A
#
# COMPACT_ATOMS: atom_id res chain seq x y z
N MET A 1 -20.27 21.89 -35.14
CA MET A 1 -19.77 20.66 -34.48
C MET A 1 -19.31 21.03 -33.08
N ASN A 2 -19.99 20.55 -32.03
CA ASN A 2 -19.53 20.81 -30.65
C ASN A 2 -18.26 19.99 -30.37
N PRO A 3 -17.21 20.58 -29.77
CA PRO A 3 -16.03 19.82 -29.40
C PRO A 3 -16.39 18.78 -28.33
N LYS A 4 -16.00 17.52 -28.57
CA LYS A 4 -16.18 16.41 -27.62
C LYS A 4 -15.56 16.78 -26.26
N ALA A 5 -16.33 16.59 -25.18
CA ALA A 5 -15.84 16.79 -23.83
C ALA A 5 -14.69 15.81 -23.53
N CYS A 6 -13.69 16.26 -22.76
CA CYS A 6 -12.57 15.41 -22.35
C CYS A 6 -13.06 14.25 -21.45
N PRO A 7 -12.45 13.04 -21.56
CA PRO A 7 -12.75 11.92 -20.68
C PRO A 7 -12.54 12.26 -19.19
N ARG A 8 -13.35 11.66 -18.30
CA ARG A 8 -13.20 11.81 -16.84
C ARG A 8 -11.75 11.49 -16.41
N GLY A 9 -11.13 12.37 -15.63
CA GLY A 9 -9.73 12.23 -15.16
C GLY A 9 -8.68 12.94 -16.03
N THR A 10 -9.08 13.57 -17.14
CA THR A 10 -8.20 14.39 -17.97
C THR A 10 -8.53 15.86 -17.84
N LYS A 11 -7.51 16.73 -17.93
CA LYS A 11 -7.68 18.18 -18.05
C LYS A 11 -7.42 18.58 -19.50
N LYS A 12 -8.24 19.50 -20.02
CA LYS A 12 -8.03 20.08 -21.35
C LYS A 12 -6.85 21.05 -21.28
N VAL A 13 -5.85 20.83 -22.12
CA VAL A 13 -4.71 21.75 -22.32
C VAL A 13 -4.61 22.01 -23.82
N GLY A 14 -5.07 23.19 -24.26
CA GLY A 14 -5.22 23.48 -25.69
C GLY A 14 -6.28 22.58 -26.36
N THR A 15 -5.94 21.96 -27.49
CA THR A 15 -6.82 21.05 -28.26
C THR A 15 -6.76 19.60 -27.76
N THR A 16 -5.87 19.29 -26.83
CA THR A 16 -5.62 17.93 -26.31
C THR A 16 -6.08 17.76 -24.87
N CYS A 17 -6.55 16.57 -24.54
CA CYS A 17 -6.82 16.16 -23.17
C CYS A 17 -5.54 15.51 -22.63
N VAL A 18 -4.96 16.06 -21.58
CA VAL A 18 -3.82 15.45 -20.88
C VAL A 18 -4.29 14.79 -19.60
N ALA A 19 -3.72 13.64 -19.26
CA ALA A 19 -3.93 13.03 -17.97
C ALA A 19 -3.58 14.06 -16.88
N GLY A 20 -4.52 14.35 -15.98
CA GLY A 20 -4.24 15.22 -14.86
C GLY A 20 -3.12 14.59 -14.03
N LYS A 21 -1.96 15.24 -13.93
CA LYS A 21 -0.91 14.86 -12.97
C LYS A 21 -1.37 15.14 -11.54
N GLY A 22 -2.40 14.44 -11.09
CA GLY A 22 -2.67 14.21 -9.67
C GLY A 22 -1.76 13.10 -9.19
N GLY A 23 -0.44 13.29 -9.33
CA GLY A 23 0.53 12.39 -8.74
C GLY A 23 0.33 12.44 -7.24
N ILE A 24 0.07 11.28 -6.64
CA ILE A 24 -0.16 11.19 -5.20
C ILE A 24 1.17 11.54 -4.54
N LYS A 25 1.24 12.74 -3.96
CA LYS A 25 2.47 13.24 -3.33
C LYS A 25 2.84 12.30 -2.18
N GLY A 26 4.05 11.73 -2.26
CA GLY A 26 4.74 10.98 -1.22
C GLY A 26 3.91 9.93 -0.47
N MET A 27 3.65 8.77 -1.06
CA MET A 27 3.09 7.64 -0.31
C MET A 27 4.17 6.91 0.49
N ARG A 28 3.76 6.34 1.61
CA ARG A 28 4.57 5.43 2.42
C ARG A 28 3.78 4.18 2.77
N VAL A 29 4.46 3.07 3.04
CA VAL A 29 3.85 1.83 3.52
C VAL A 29 4.60 1.32 4.75
N THR A 30 3.86 0.83 5.75
CA THR A 30 4.44 0.15 6.91
C THR A 30 4.81 -1.29 6.57
N LEU A 31 5.99 -1.72 6.99
CA LEU A 31 6.44 -3.12 6.92
C LEU A 31 6.69 -3.55 8.36
N ALA A 32 5.87 -4.47 8.85
CA ALA A 32 5.95 -4.92 10.23
C ALA A 32 5.57 -6.39 10.35
N SER A 33 6.30 -7.07 11.24
CA SER A 33 5.95 -8.40 11.73
C SER A 33 5.57 -8.33 13.20
N VAL A 34 4.87 -9.35 13.67
CA VAL A 34 4.61 -9.66 15.08
C VAL A 34 4.73 -11.16 15.31
N GLY A 35 4.95 -11.58 16.55
CA GLY A 35 4.79 -12.99 16.92
C GLY A 35 3.35 -13.45 16.78
N ASN A 36 3.15 -14.69 16.34
CA ASN A 36 1.85 -15.34 16.31
C ASN A 36 1.65 -16.21 17.57
N PRO A 37 0.68 -15.88 18.44
CA PRO A 37 0.36 -16.64 19.65
C PRO A 37 0.03 -18.11 19.41
N ASP A 38 -0.52 -18.46 18.23
CA ASP A 38 -0.83 -19.85 17.86
C ASP A 38 0.44 -20.74 17.84
N PHE A 39 1.61 -20.12 17.62
CA PHE A 39 2.91 -20.76 17.65
C PHE A 39 3.71 -20.44 18.93
N ARG A 40 3.04 -19.93 19.99
CA ARG A 40 3.66 -19.49 21.26
C ARG A 40 4.74 -18.41 21.07
N GLN A 41 4.60 -17.60 20.04
CA GLN A 41 5.43 -16.41 19.83
C GLN A 41 4.78 -15.22 20.52
N ASP A 42 5.58 -14.22 20.88
CA ASP A 42 5.11 -13.03 21.58
C ASP A 42 4.48 -12.00 20.60
N PRO A 43 3.18 -11.69 20.70
CA PRO A 43 2.51 -10.76 19.78
C PRO A 43 2.90 -9.30 19.98
N ASP A 44 3.52 -8.94 21.12
CA ASP A 44 3.93 -7.57 21.41
C ASP A 44 5.30 -7.24 20.79
N PHE A 45 5.98 -8.23 20.21
CA PHE A 45 7.29 -8.08 19.60
C PHE A 45 7.32 -8.55 18.13
N PRO A 46 8.21 -7.97 17.30
CA PRO A 46 8.45 -8.49 15.96
C PRO A 46 8.84 -9.96 15.99
N LEU A 47 8.49 -10.70 14.94
CA LEU A 47 8.86 -12.10 14.81
C LEU A 47 10.39 -12.24 14.92
N TYR A 48 10.86 -13.10 15.83
CA TYR A 48 12.29 -13.35 16.01
C TYR A 48 12.95 -13.76 14.68
N GLY A 49 14.11 -13.16 14.38
CA GLY A 49 14.84 -13.41 13.12
C GLY A 49 14.32 -12.63 11.91
N SER A 50 13.20 -11.91 12.01
CA SER A 50 12.72 -11.04 10.94
C SER A 50 13.45 -9.69 10.91
N GLU A 51 13.49 -9.08 9.73
CA GLU A 51 13.90 -7.70 9.51
C GLU A 51 13.12 -6.74 10.43
N ALA A 52 13.79 -5.71 10.94
CA ALA A 52 13.15 -4.68 11.75
C ALA A 52 11.98 -3.98 11.04
N ASN A 53 10.95 -3.67 11.83
CA ASN A 53 9.78 -2.91 11.40
C ASN A 53 10.21 -1.53 10.87
N LYS A 54 9.65 -1.12 9.73
CA LYS A 54 10.07 0.11 9.04
C LYS A 54 8.96 0.70 8.17
N ILE A 55 9.12 1.98 7.83
CA ILE A 55 8.25 2.69 6.89
C ILE A 55 9.03 2.96 5.61
N VAL A 56 8.47 2.56 4.46
CA VAL A 56 9.14 2.69 3.15
C VAL A 56 8.35 3.63 2.25
N LYS A 57 9.04 4.53 1.54
CA LYS A 57 8.42 5.40 0.52
C LYS A 57 8.08 4.59 -0.72
N VAL A 58 6.89 4.81 -1.28
CA VAL A 58 6.38 4.16 -2.49
C VAL A 58 5.70 5.20 -3.39
N LYS A 59 5.53 4.89 -4.67
CA LYS A 59 4.96 5.79 -5.69
C LYS A 59 3.57 5.37 -6.15
N SER A 60 3.14 4.15 -5.81
CA SER A 60 1.83 3.60 -6.20
C SER A 60 1.36 2.49 -5.26
N PHE A 61 0.07 2.16 -5.33
CA PHE A 61 -0.49 1.00 -4.62
C PHE A 61 0.10 -0.33 -5.10
N LYS A 62 0.43 -0.46 -6.40
CA LYS A 62 1.12 -1.63 -6.93
C LYS A 62 2.52 -1.79 -6.35
N GLU A 63 3.27 -0.69 -6.22
CA GLU A 63 4.58 -0.73 -5.56
C GLU A 63 4.44 -1.09 -4.07
N ALA A 64 3.46 -0.52 -3.36
CA ALA A 64 3.17 -0.87 -1.97
C ALA A 64 2.90 -2.38 -1.81
N SER A 65 2.01 -2.94 -2.65
CA SER A 65 1.71 -4.37 -2.69
C SER A 65 2.97 -5.21 -2.90
N ASN A 66 3.79 -4.86 -3.90
CA ASN A 66 5.02 -5.57 -4.22
C ASN A 66 6.03 -5.52 -3.06
N VAL A 67 6.21 -4.37 -2.42
CA VAL A 67 7.15 -4.21 -1.31
C VAL A 67 6.70 -5.00 -0.09
N CYS A 68 5.41 -4.98 0.25
CA CYS A 68 4.86 -5.81 1.33
C CYS A 68 5.07 -7.30 1.06
N ARG A 69 4.73 -7.78 -0.15
CA ARG A 69 4.91 -9.19 -0.53
C ARG A 69 6.37 -9.64 -0.48
N LYS A 70 7.31 -8.77 -0.88
CA LYS A 70 8.75 -9.03 -0.76
C LYS A 70 9.20 -9.10 0.70
N PHE A 71 8.74 -8.20 1.56
CA PHE A 71 9.04 -8.26 2.99
C PHE A 71 8.50 -9.55 3.61
N ILE A 72 7.23 -9.87 3.38
CA ILE A 72 6.60 -11.12 3.84
C ILE A 72 7.41 -12.35 3.39
N SER A 73 7.78 -12.41 2.11
CA SER A 73 8.52 -13.55 1.56
C SER A 73 9.94 -13.67 2.12
N ARG A 74 10.68 -12.57 2.30
CA ARG A 74 12.05 -12.60 2.83
C ARG A 74 12.12 -12.97 4.31
N ASN A 75 11.03 -12.73 5.04
CA ASN A 75 10.93 -13.01 6.47
C ASN A 75 10.08 -14.25 6.77
N GLU A 76 9.66 -14.99 5.73
CA GLU A 76 8.86 -16.21 5.84
C GLU A 76 7.60 -16.05 6.72
N LEU A 77 6.97 -14.89 6.67
CA LEU A 77 5.84 -14.56 7.55
C LEU A 77 4.61 -15.38 7.18
N GLY A 78 3.91 -15.91 8.18
CA GLY A 78 2.51 -16.32 8.05
C GLY A 78 1.55 -15.13 8.10
N SER A 79 0.28 -15.32 7.73
CA SER A 79 -0.73 -14.26 7.83
C SER A 79 -0.92 -13.76 9.26
N GLY A 80 -0.80 -14.64 10.27
CA GLY A 80 -0.84 -14.28 11.69
C GLY A 80 0.39 -13.53 12.19
N ASN A 81 1.47 -13.45 11.40
CA ASN A 81 2.65 -12.66 11.72
C ASN A 81 2.66 -11.29 11.03
N TRP A 82 1.71 -11.00 10.13
CA TRP A 82 1.72 -9.78 9.33
C TRP A 82 0.96 -8.64 10.00
N ASP A 83 1.68 -7.64 10.49
CA ASP A 83 1.11 -6.44 11.12
C ASP A 83 1.23 -5.18 10.23
N GLY A 84 2.10 -5.22 9.22
CA GLY A 84 2.30 -4.12 8.29
C GLY A 84 1.17 -3.89 7.27
N GLY A 85 1.49 -3.10 6.25
CA GLY A 85 0.66 -2.90 5.07
C GLY A 85 -0.15 -1.61 5.07
N ASP A 86 -0.11 -0.81 6.13
CA ASP A 86 -0.80 0.47 6.16
C ASP A 86 -0.13 1.45 5.20
N ILE A 87 -0.92 1.94 4.23
CA ILE A 87 -0.47 2.92 3.24
C ILE A 87 -0.83 4.31 3.77
N LEU A 88 0.18 5.15 3.92
CA LEU A 88 0.09 6.49 4.46
C LEU A 88 0.33 7.54 3.37
N ASP A 89 -0.37 8.66 3.44
CA ASP A 89 -0.08 9.85 2.63
C ASP A 89 1.15 10.62 3.16
N ASP A 90 1.45 11.75 2.50
CA ASP A 90 2.56 12.63 2.86
C ASP A 90 2.41 13.24 4.25
N LYS A 91 1.17 13.41 4.73
CA LYS A 91 0.83 13.89 6.07
C LYS A 91 0.82 12.78 7.13
N GLY A 92 1.02 11.52 6.73
CA GLY A 92 0.99 10.36 7.62
C GLY A 92 -0.40 9.81 7.91
N LYS A 93 -1.43 10.29 7.20
CA LYS A 93 -2.78 9.75 7.31
C LYS A 93 -2.87 8.44 6.53
N LYS A 94 -3.44 7.40 7.16
CA LYS A 94 -3.76 6.13 6.49
C LYS A 94 -4.81 6.36 5.41
N ILE A 95 -4.54 5.85 4.21
CA ILE A 95 -5.39 5.99 3.02
C ILE A 95 -5.81 4.64 2.41
N ALA A 96 -5.09 3.55 2.72
CA ALA A 96 -5.36 2.19 2.25
C ALA A 96 -4.59 1.17 3.12
N ARG A 97 -4.84 -0.13 2.92
CA ARG A 97 -4.09 -1.22 3.54
C ARG A 97 -3.76 -2.33 2.55
N VAL A 98 -2.54 -2.86 2.62
CA VAL A 98 -2.12 -4.09 1.95
C VAL A 98 -2.29 -5.27 2.90
N SER A 99 -3.11 -6.23 2.50
CA SER A 99 -3.25 -7.50 3.23
C SER A 99 -2.12 -8.48 2.89
N TYR A 100 -1.94 -9.51 3.71
CA TYR A 100 -0.89 -10.53 3.54
C TYR A 100 -0.77 -11.10 2.11
N ASN A 101 -1.90 -11.31 1.43
CA ASN A 101 -1.92 -11.84 0.06
C ASN A 101 -1.57 -10.81 -1.02
N GLY A 102 -1.30 -9.55 -0.64
CA GLY A 102 -0.93 -8.46 -1.54
C GLY A 102 -2.11 -7.65 -2.07
N ARG A 103 -3.36 -8.03 -1.75
CA ARG A 103 -4.54 -7.21 -2.10
C ARG A 103 -4.50 -5.89 -1.34
N VAL A 104 -4.87 -4.82 -2.05
CA VAL A 104 -4.96 -3.48 -1.50
C VAL A 104 -6.43 -3.13 -1.28
N TRP A 105 -6.71 -2.59 -0.10
CA TRP A 105 -8.05 -2.26 0.36
C TRP A 105 -8.14 -0.78 0.68
N THR A 106 -9.27 -0.17 0.35
CA THR A 106 -9.65 1.15 0.88
C THR A 106 -9.95 1.05 2.38
N LEU A 107 -10.17 2.19 3.04
CA LEU A 107 -10.52 2.23 4.48
C LEU A 107 -11.92 1.66 4.78
N ASP A 108 -12.77 1.54 3.76
CA ASP A 108 -14.11 0.96 3.80
C ASP A 108 -14.15 -0.44 3.14
N ASP A 109 -13.03 -1.16 3.18
CA ASP A 109 -12.88 -2.56 2.78
C ASP A 109 -13.22 -2.91 1.31
N ARG A 110 -13.16 -1.92 0.42
CA ARG A 110 -13.30 -2.16 -1.02
C ARG A 110 -11.93 -2.46 -1.65
N PRO A 111 -11.85 -3.43 -2.58
CA PRO A 111 -10.60 -3.75 -3.24
C PRO A 111 -10.17 -2.64 -4.20
N ILE A 112 -8.87 -2.38 -4.26
CA ILE A 112 -8.22 -1.54 -5.28
C ILE A 112 -7.45 -2.46 -6.23
N GLU A 113 -7.71 -2.33 -7.53
CA GLU A 113 -6.96 -3.06 -8.55
C GLU A 113 -5.54 -2.49 -8.66
N VAL A 114 -4.54 -3.39 -8.57
CA VAL A 114 -3.11 -3.07 -8.56
C VAL A 114 -2.30 -3.95 -9.48
#